data_AF-A0A1C5FP19-F1
#
_entry.id   AF-A0A1C5FP19-F1
#
_cell.length_a   1.000
_cell.length_b   1.000
_cell.length_c   1.000
_cell.angle_alpha   90.00
_cell.angle_beta   90.00
_cell.angle_gamma   90.00
#
_symmetry.space_group_name_H-M   'P 1'
#
loop_
_entity.id
_entity.type
_entity.pdbx_description
1 polymer ?
#
loop_
_entity_poly.entity_id
_entity_poly.type
_entity_poly.pdbx_seq_one_letter_code
_entity_poly.pdbx_strand_id
1 'polypeptide(L)' 'MDGQVTIVKCVVWDLDNTLWKGTLLEDGEVRLFDGLREVIEELDRRGILQSIASKNDHDHA' A
#
# COMPACT_ATOMS: atom_id res chain seq x y z
N MET A 1 31.44 19.77 -3.85
CA MET A 1 30.35 19.13 -4.63
C MET A 1 29.11 19.27 -3.77
N ASP A 2 28.21 20.19 -4.10
CA ASP A 2 26.90 20.24 -3.44
C ASP A 2 26.13 19.01 -3.87
N GLY A 3 26.08 18.01 -2.99
CA GLY A 3 25.27 16.81 -3.19
C GLY A 3 23.81 17.22 -3.13
N GLN A 4 23.17 17.31 -4.29
CA GLN A 4 21.75 17.63 -4.36
C GLN A 4 20.96 16.50 -3.69
N VAL A 5 20.30 16.81 -2.57
CA VAL A 5 19.47 15.84 -1.86
C VAL A 5 18.25 15.51 -2.72
N THR A 6 18.14 14.26 -3.13
CA THR A 6 16.96 13.77 -3.86
C THR A 6 15.87 13.46 -2.85
N ILE A 7 14.78 14.23 -2.88
CA ILE A 7 13.61 13.97 -2.05
C ILE A 7 12.81 12.84 -2.69
N VAL A 8 12.73 11.71 -1.99
CA VAL A 8 11.87 10.58 -2.37
C VAL A 8 10.55 10.70 -1.63
N LYS A 9 9.44 10.61 -2.36
CA LYS A 9 8.11 10.52 -1.77
C LYS A 9 7.79 9.06 -1.52
N CYS A 10 7.22 8.75 -0.36
CA CYS A 10 6.79 7.40 0.00
C CYS A 10 5.37 7.44 0.56
N VAL A 11 4.53 6.50 0.14
CA VAL A 11 3.24 6.20 0.77
C VAL A 11 3.37 4.87 1.51
N VAL A 12 2.99 4.87 2.78
CA VAL A 12 2.94 3.66 3.60
C VAL A 12 1.47 3.29 3.79
N TRP A 13 1.09 2.10 3.34
CA TRP A 13 -0.27 1.59 3.36
C TRP A 13 -0.48 0.65 4.55
N ASP A 14 -1.62 0.78 5.21
CA ASP A 14 -2.20 -0.35 5.95
C ASP A 14 -2.97 -1.26 4.99
N LEU A 15 -3.39 -2.46 5.43
CA LEU A 15 -4.15 -3.42 4.63
C LEU A 15 -5.64 -3.39 4.95
N ASP A 16 -6.02 -3.84 6.14
CA ASP A 16 -7.42 -4.05 6.52
C ASP A 16 -8.19 -2.74 6.57
N ASN A 17 -9.38 -2.73 5.97
CA ASN A 17 -10.21 -1.54 5.79
C ASN A 17 -9.51 -0.34 5.12
N THR A 18 -8.34 -0.56 4.51
CA THR A 18 -7.57 0.45 3.79
C THR A 18 -7.44 0.07 2.33
N LEU A 19 -6.78 -1.05 2.03
CA LEU A 19 -6.70 -1.55 0.67
C LEU A 19 -7.90 -2.43 0.30
N TRP A 20 -8.45 -3.15 1.26
CA TRP A 20 -9.60 -4.00 1.05
C TRP A 20 -10.66 -3.79 2.10
N LYS A 21 -11.88 -4.24 1.79
CA LYS A 21 -13.01 -4.23 2.72
C LYS A 21 -12.90 -5.42 3.65
N GLY A 22 -13.04 -5.18 4.95
CA GLY A 22 -12.98 -6.22 5.98
C GLY A 22 -11.59 -6.41 6.57
N THR A 23 -11.47 -7.42 7.43
CA THR A 23 -10.21 -7.87 8.02
C THR A 23 -9.93 -9.31 7.59
N LEU A 24 -8.70 -9.58 7.14
CA LEU A 24 -8.39 -10.89 6.54
C LEU A 24 -8.54 -12.05 7.54
N LEU A 25 -8.18 -11.83 8.81
CA LEU A 25 -8.27 -12.84 9.86
C LEU A 25 -9.73 -13.22 10.20
N GLU A 26 -10.66 -12.24 10.16
CA GLU A 26 -12.05 -12.46 10.55
C GLU A 26 -12.90 -12.94 9.36
N ASP A 27 -12.69 -12.35 8.18
CA ASP A 27 -13.55 -12.57 7.00
C ASP A 27 -13.06 -13.73 6.11
N GLY A 28 -11.79 -14.12 6.21
CA GLY A 28 -11.17 -15.23 5.46
C GLY A 28 -10.90 -14.94 3.97
N GLU A 29 -11.76 -14.15 3.33
CA GLU A 29 -11.54 -13.56 2.01
C GLU A 29 -11.81 -12.06 2.02
N VAL A 30 -10.96 -11.30 1.33
CA VAL A 30 -11.08 -9.85 1.23
C VAL A 30 -11.07 -9.40 -0.22
N ARG A 31 -11.68 -8.24 -0.49
CA ARG A 31 -11.71 -7.64 -1.84
C ARG A 31 -11.25 -6.20 -1.78
N LEU A 32 -10.40 -5.84 -2.74
CA LEU A 32 -9.94 -4.46 -2.89
C LEU A 32 -11.11 -3.50 -3.06
N PHE A 33 -10.94 -2.27 -2.60
CA PHE A 33 -11.84 -1.19 -2.98
C PHE A 33 -11.77 -0.94 -4.50
N ASP A 34 -12.90 -0.60 -5.10
CA ASP A 34 -12.97 -0.28 -6.52
C ASP A 34 -12.03 0.90 -6.84
N GLY A 35 -11.25 0.80 -7.91
CA GLY A 35 -10.31 1.85 -8.31
C GLY A 35 -8.96 1.84 -7.58
N LEU A 36 -8.79 1.03 -6.54
CA LEU A 36 -7.57 1.07 -5.74
C LEU A 36 -6.34 0.54 -6.49
N ARG A 37 -6.53 -0.46 -7.35
CA ARG A 37 -5.46 -0.96 -8.21
C ARG A 37 -4.92 0.17 -9.07
N GLU A 38 -5.81 0.96 -9.67
CA GLU A 38 -5.47 2.10 -10.52
C GLU A 38 -4.74 3.20 -9.73
N VAL A 39 -5.09 3.41 -8.46
CA VAL A 39 -4.37 4.34 -7.57
C VAL A 39 -2.94 3.86 -7.32
N ILE A 40 -2.76 2.60 -6.93
CA ILE A 40 -1.42 2.03 -6.66
C ILE A 40 -0.55 2.13 -7.93
N GLU A 41 -1.09 1.75 -9.08
CA GLU A 41 -0.39 1.83 -10.36
C GLU A 41 -0.06 3.27 -10.75
N GLU A 42 -0.95 4.24 -10.50
CA GLU A 42 -0.68 5.64 -10.81
C GLU A 42 0.38 6.27 -9.90
N LEU A 43 0.43 5.88 -8.62
CA LEU A 43 1.47 6.31 -7.70
C LEU A 43 2.84 5.75 -8.11
N ASP A 44 2.89 4.48 -8.50
CA ASP A 44 4.10 3.84 -9.02
C ASP A 44 4.58 4.52 -10.31
N ARG A 45 3.69 4.77 -11.28
CA ARG A 45 3.99 5.53 -12.51
C ARG A 45 4.58 6.91 -12.24
N ARG A 46 4.23 7.54 -11.12
CA ARG A 46 4.74 8.86 -10.71
C ARG A 46 6.06 8.79 -9.93
N GLY A 47 6.62 7.59 -9.75
CA GLY A 47 7.86 7.37 -9.01
C GLY A 47 7.71 7.55 -7.50
N ILE A 48 6.50 7.37 -6.96
CA ILE A 48 6.26 7.42 -5.52
C ILE A 48 6.52 6.02 -4.97
N LEU A 49 7.47 5.91 -4.05
CA LEU A 49 7.77 4.67 -3.36
C LEU A 49 6.54 4.23 -2.56
N GLN A 50 6.27 2.93 -2.53
CA GLN A 50 5.15 2.39 -1.76
C GLN A 50 5.67 1.31 -0.82
N SER A 51 5.15 1.29 0.39
CA SER A 51 5.43 0.26 1.40
C SER A 51 4.15 -0.14 2.10
N ILE A 52 4.12 -1.33 2.69
CA ILE A 52 3.00 -1.82 3.50
C ILE A 52 3.47 -1.91 4.95
N ALA A 53 2.65 -1.41 5.87
CA ALA A 53 2.80 -1.58 7.30
C ALA A 53 1.48 -2.10 7.86
N SER A 54 1.40 -3.40 8.08
CA SER A 54 0.20 -4.08 8.56
C SER A 54 0.49 -4.82 9.87
N LYS A 55 -0.59 -5.08 10.63
CA LYS A 55 -0.58 -6.00 11.77
C LYS A 55 -0.85 -7.44 11.37
N ASN A 56 -1.16 -7.71 10.11
CA ASN A 56 -1.36 -9.06 9.62
C ASN A 56 -0.06 -9.86 9.70
N ASP A 57 -0.19 -11.16 9.91
CA ASP A 57 0.91 -12.09 9.78
C ASP A 57 1.38 -12.12 8.32
N HIS A 58 2.68 -11.96 8.10
CA HIS A 58 3.25 -11.80 6.77
C HIS A 58 2.98 -12.99 5.86
N ASP A 59 2.90 -14.21 6.42
CA ASP A 59 2.68 -15.43 5.62
C ASP A 59 1.20 -15.61 5.25
N HIS A 60 0.31 -14.85 5.89
CA HIS A 60 -1.14 -14.90 5.68
C HIS A 60 -1.68 -13.70 4.89
N ALA A 61 -0.88 -12.66 4.66
CA ALA A 61 -1.28 -11.39 4.05
C ALA A 61 -1.04 -11.32 2.53
#